data_AF-A0A2V9AF32-F1
#
_entry.id   AF-A0A2V9AF32-F1
#
_cell.length_a   1.000
_cell.length_b   1.000
_cell.length_c   1.000
_cell.angle_alpha   90.00
_cell.angle_beta   90.00
_cell.angle_gamma   90.00
#
_symmetry.space_group_name_H-M   'P 1'
#
loop_
_entity.id
_entity.type
_entity.pdbx_description
1 polymer ?
#
loop_
_entity_poly.entity_id
_entity_poly.type
_entity_poly.pdbx_seq_one_letter_code
_entity_poly.pdbx_strand_id
1 'polypeptide(L)'
;MGASKTPGLHNDWGFNIAYNAALQIATAALAASGYQAERANHHYRVIDSLSLTLGTDAGSIKKFDIFRKKRNISDYERADTISASEVEDAVAGRKAWTSKRG
;
A
#
# COMPACT_ATOMS: atom_id res chain seq x y z
N MET A 1 1.63 20.12 24.07
CA MET A 1 1.20 19.15 23.03
C MET A 1 2.43 18.38 22.57
N GLY A 2 2.67 17.20 23.15
CA GLY A 2 3.77 16.33 22.76
C GLY A 2 3.34 15.52 21.54
N ALA A 3 3.95 15.79 20.38
CA ALA A 3 3.82 14.89 19.25
C ALA A 3 4.46 13.56 19.65
N SER A 4 3.64 12.53 19.82
CA SER A 4 4.10 11.15 20.00
C SER A 4 4.81 10.73 18.72
N LYS A 5 6.13 10.98 18.66
CA LYS A 5 7.01 10.49 17.60
C LYS A 5 7.30 9.03 17.93
N THR A 6 6.35 8.13 17.70
CA THR A 6 6.62 6.70 17.71
C THR A 6 7.41 6.38 16.43
N PRO A 7 8.72 6.14 16.48
CA PRO A 7 9.55 6.10 15.28
C PRO A 7 9.18 4.95 14.34
N GLY A 8 8.59 3.87 14.87
CA GLY A 8 8.06 2.75 14.09
C GLY A 8 6.89 3.15 13.19
N LEU A 9 5.93 3.94 13.70
CA LEU A 9 4.75 4.39 12.94
C LEU A 9 5.14 5.20 11.69
N HIS A 10 6.13 6.09 11.79
CA HIS A 10 6.59 6.87 10.64
C HIS A 10 7.24 6.00 9.56
N ASN A 11 8.00 4.97 9.97
CA ASN A 11 8.67 4.06 9.05
C ASN A 11 7.67 3.14 8.34
N ASP A 12 6.65 2.64 9.05
CA ASP A 12 5.61 1.79 8.46
C ASP A 12 4.78 2.56 7.43
N TRP A 13 4.44 3.81 7.73
CA TRP A 13 3.75 4.70 6.80
C TRP A 13 4.60 5.03 5.58
N GLY A 14 5.88 5.38 5.77
CA GLY A 14 6.81 5.63 4.68
C GLY A 14 6.98 4.41 3.78
N PHE A 15 7.08 3.22 4.38
CA PHE A 15 7.16 1.96 3.66
C PHE A 15 5.89 1.68 2.84
N ASN A 16 4.71 1.86 3.42
CA ASN A 16 3.43 1.64 2.73
C ASN A 16 3.26 2.61 1.55
N ILE A 17 3.63 3.89 1.72
CA ILE A 17 3.60 4.89 0.65
C ILE A 17 4.53 4.49 -0.49
N ALA A 18 5.79 4.14 -0.19
CA ALA A 18 6.78 3.74 -1.19
C ALA A 18 6.35 2.48 -1.97
N TYR A 19 5.81 1.48 -1.27
CA TYR A 19 5.32 0.26 -1.90
C TYR A 19 4.12 0.52 -2.81
N ASN A 20 3.13 1.30 -2.37
CA ASN A 20 1.97 1.63 -3.22
C ASN A 20 2.39 2.48 -4.42
N ALA A 21 3.35 3.39 -4.28
CA ALA A 21 3.90 4.14 -5.41
C ALA A 21 4.54 3.21 -6.45
N ALA A 22 5.36 2.25 -6.01
CA ALA A 22 5.93 1.24 -6.90
C ALA A 22 4.86 0.39 -7.62
N LEU A 23 3.79 0.02 -6.91
CA LEU A 23 2.66 -0.70 -7.49
C LEU A 23 1.96 0.12 -8.58
N GLN A 24 1.73 1.41 -8.35
CA GLN A 24 1.12 2.30 -9.34
C GLN A 24 2.01 2.49 -10.58
N ILE A 25 3.32 2.65 -10.38
CA ILE A 25 4.28 2.74 -11.50
C ILE A 25 4.24 1.46 -12.33
N ALA A 26 4.24 0.30 -11.69
CA ALA A 26 4.17 -0.99 -12.37
C ALA A 26 2.84 -1.17 -13.14
N THR A 27 1.71 -0.76 -12.55
CA THR A 27 0.41 -0.78 -13.24
C THR A 27 0.40 0.17 -14.44
N ALA A 28 0.95 1.38 -14.29
CA ALA A 28 1.02 2.35 -15.38
C ALA A 28 1.93 1.86 -16.52
N ALA A 29 3.08 1.28 -16.21
CA ALA A 29 3.99 0.71 -17.20
C ALA A 29 3.31 -0.45 -17.97
N LEU A 30 2.60 -1.32 -17.26
CA LEU A 30 1.86 -2.43 -17.87
C LEU A 30 0.75 -1.93 -18.81
N ALA A 31 -0.02 -0.92 -18.37
CA ALA A 31 -1.06 -0.29 -19.17
C ALA A 31 -0.49 0.43 -20.41
N ALA A 32 0.66 1.11 -20.27
CA ALA A 32 1.35 1.74 -21.38
C ALA A 32 1.86 0.73 -22.41
N SER A 33 2.16 -0.51 -21.99
CA SER A 33 2.46 -1.63 -22.88
C SER A 33 1.22 -2.30 -23.48
N GLY A 34 0.01 -1.82 -23.18
CA GLY A 34 -1.26 -2.35 -23.71
C GLY A 34 -1.81 -3.57 -22.98
N TYR A 35 -1.29 -3.87 -21.78
CA TYR A 35 -1.70 -5.03 -20.99
C TYR A 35 -2.36 -4.61 -19.67
N GLN A 36 -3.13 -5.54 -19.10
CA GLN A 36 -3.70 -5.40 -17.77
C GLN A 36 -3.44 -6.68 -16.96
N ALA A 37 -3.09 -6.53 -15.68
CA ALA A 37 -2.94 -7.67 -14.79
C ALA A 37 -4.30 -8.30 -14.47
N GLU A 38 -4.34 -9.63 -14.46
CA GLU A 38 -5.51 -10.38 -14.02
C GLU A 38 -5.82 -10.11 -12.53
N ARG A 39 -7.09 -10.23 -12.13
CA ARG A 39 -7.53 -9.95 -10.75
C ARG A 39 -6.92 -10.92 -9.73
N ALA A 40 -6.68 -12.17 -10.11
CA ALA A 40 -6.02 -13.15 -9.26
C ALA A 40 -4.53 -12.82 -9.09
N ASN A 41 -4.05 -12.76 -7.84
CA ASN A 41 -2.68 -12.39 -7.51
C ASN A 41 -2.23 -11.05 -8.12
N HIS A 42 -3.14 -10.07 -8.19
CA HIS A 42 -2.94 -8.80 -8.87
C HIS A 42 -1.61 -8.11 -8.52
N HIS A 43 -1.29 -7.96 -7.22
CA HIS A 43 -0.06 -7.27 -6.80
C HIS A 43 1.21 -7.99 -7.26
N TYR A 44 1.20 -9.32 -7.19
CA TYR A 44 2.32 -10.13 -7.63
C TYR A 44 2.54 -9.97 -9.14
N ARG A 45 1.48 -10.08 -9.94
CA ARG A 45 1.56 -10.01 -11.41
C ARG A 45 1.94 -8.62 -11.91
N VAL A 46 1.42 -7.58 -11.26
CA VAL A 46 1.80 -6.20 -11.55
C VAL A 46 3.29 -5.98 -11.28
N ILE A 47 3.81 -6.40 -10.13
CA ILE A 47 5.23 -6.23 -9.79
C ILE A 47 6.13 -7.07 -10.70
N ASP A 48 5.76 -8.31 -10.98
CA ASP A 48 6.53 -9.21 -11.84
C ASP A 48 6.66 -8.65 -13.27
N SER A 49 5.61 -7.96 -13.74
CA SER A 49 5.61 -7.31 -15.05
C SER A 49 6.63 -6.19 -15.22
N LEU A 50 7.22 -5.68 -14.14
CA LEU A 50 8.31 -4.69 -14.21
C LEU A 50 9.54 -5.21 -14.95
N SER A 51 9.79 -6.54 -14.92
CA SER A 51 10.84 -7.16 -15.73
C SER A 51 10.57 -7.01 -17.23
N LEU A 52 9.30 -7.13 -17.62
CA LEU A 52 8.87 -7.13 -19.02
C LEU A 52 8.66 -5.71 -19.57
N THR A 53 8.26 -4.77 -18.72
CA THR A 53 7.88 -3.40 -19.13
C THR A 53 9.04 -2.42 -18.99
N LEU A 54 9.70 -2.42 -17.83
CA LEU A 54 10.78 -1.47 -17.51
C LEU A 54 12.16 -2.15 -17.47
N GLY A 55 12.26 -3.44 -17.79
CA GLY A 55 13.53 -4.18 -17.74
C GLY A 55 14.12 -4.26 -16.33
N THR A 56 13.25 -4.20 -15.29
CA THR A 56 13.70 -4.21 -13.90
C THR A 56 14.39 -5.53 -13.57
N ASP A 57 15.52 -5.47 -12.85
CA ASP A 57 16.30 -6.65 -12.51
C ASP A 57 15.56 -7.58 -11.53
N ALA A 58 15.87 -8.87 -11.61
CA ALA A 58 15.26 -9.90 -10.77
C ALA A 58 15.51 -9.70 -9.26
N GLY A 59 16.62 -9.04 -8.89
CA GLY A 59 16.93 -8.72 -7.50
C GLY A 59 15.97 -7.67 -6.94
N SER A 60 15.66 -6.63 -7.72
CA SER A 60 14.67 -5.62 -7.37
C SER A 60 13.25 -6.19 -7.29
N ILE A 61 12.86 -7.05 -8.24
CA ILE A 61 11.56 -7.75 -8.19
C ILE A 61 11.44 -8.61 -6.93
N LYS A 62 12.50 -9.36 -6.58
CA LYS A 62 12.53 -10.17 -5.36
C LYS A 62 12.43 -9.32 -4.09
N LYS A 63 13.04 -8.13 -4.06
CA LYS A 63 12.86 -7.18 -2.95
C LYS A 63 11.40 -6.73 -2.82
N PHE A 64 10.74 -6.42 -3.93
CA PHE A 64 9.31 -6.07 -3.91
C PHE A 64 8.42 -7.22 -3.43
N ASP A 65 8.72 -8.48 -3.75
CA ASP A 65 7.97 -9.62 -3.21
C ASP A 65 8.17 -9.79 -1.69
N ILE A 66 9.40 -9.58 -1.20
CA ILE A 66 9.68 -9.54 0.25
C ILE A 66 8.87 -8.42 0.92
N PHE A 67 8.81 -7.24 0.29
CA PHE A 67 8.03 -6.10 0.80
C PHE A 67 6.53 -6.36 0.82
N ARG A 68 6.00 -7.00 -0.24
CA ARG A 68 4.61 -7.44 -0.31
C ARG A 68 4.25 -8.38 0.85
N LYS A 69 5.13 -9.34 1.16
CA LYS A 69 4.94 -10.28 2.29
C LYS A 69 5.00 -9.56 3.64
N LYS A 70 5.94 -8.63 3.83
CA LYS A 70 6.05 -7.82 5.05
C LYS A 70 4.82 -6.93 5.28
N ARG A 71 4.26 -6.36 4.22
CA ARG A 71 3.01 -5.58 4.30
C ARG A 71 1.84 -6.44 4.78
N ASN A 72 1.68 -7.67 4.26
CA ASN A 72 0.62 -8.56 4.72
C ASN A 72 0.72 -8.89 6.22
N ILE A 73 1.93 -8.96 6.77
CA ILE A 73 2.15 -9.21 8.21
C ILE A 73 1.84 -7.95 9.02
N SER A 74 2.38 -6.78 8.60
CA SER A 74 2.16 -5.50 9.30
C SER A 74 0.69 -5.05 9.25
N ASP A 75 -0.01 -5.26 8.13
CA ASP A 75 -1.44 -4.96 8.00
C ASP A 75 -2.29 -5.89 8.89
N TYR A 76 -1.89 -7.15 9.11
CA TYR A 76 -2.62 -8.10 9.98
C TYR A 76 -2.37 -7.84 11.47
N GLU A 77 -1.12 -7.58 11.89
CA GLU A 77 -0.82 -7.18 13.27
C GLU A 77 -1.49 -5.85 13.64
N ARG A 78 -1.55 -4.91 12.69
CA ARG A 78 -2.25 -3.64 12.88
C ARG A 78 -3.76 -3.78 12.87
N ALA A 79 -4.33 -4.66 12.03
CA ALA A 79 -5.77 -4.95 12.03
C ALA A 79 -6.21 -5.63 13.35
N ASP A 80 -5.34 -6.41 13.98
CA ASP A 80 -5.58 -7.01 15.31
C ASP A 80 -5.47 -5.99 16.47
N THR A 81 -5.00 -4.77 16.17
CA THR A 81 -4.85 -3.69 17.16
C THR A 81 -5.97 -2.64 17.06
N ILE A 82 -6.70 -2.57 15.95
CA ILE A 82 -7.77 -1.57 15.76
C ILE A 82 -9.08 -2.15 16.28
N SER A 83 -9.59 -1.61 17.38
CA SER A 83 -10.87 -2.03 17.94
C SER A 83 -12.04 -1.50 17.10
N ALA A 84 -13.19 -2.18 17.15
CA ALA A 84 -14.42 -1.74 16.46
C ALA A 84 -14.82 -0.28 16.81
N SER A 85 -14.48 0.20 18.01
CA SER A 85 -14.73 1.57 18.45
C SER A 85 -13.88 2.61 17.71
N GLU A 86 -12.61 2.31 17.38
CA GLU A 86 -11.76 3.23 16.61
C GLU A 86 -12.22 3.34 15.15
N VAL A 87 -12.81 2.28 14.60
CA VAL A 87 -13.44 2.29 13.27
C VAL A 87 -14.72 3.13 13.28
N GLU A 88 -15.54 3.03 14.34
CA GLU A 88 -16.72 3.89 14.51
C GLU A 88 -16.36 5.37 14.64
N ASP A 89 -15.32 5.71 15.40
CA ASP A 89 -14.85 7.09 15.54
C ASP A 89 -14.31 7.66 14.22
N ALA A 90 -13.58 6.87 13.43
CA ALA A 90 -13.11 7.28 12.11
C ALA A 90 -14.27 7.49 11.11
N VAL A 91 -15.31 6.66 11.18
CA VAL A 91 -16.52 6.79 10.35
C VAL A 91 -17.39 7.97 10.80
N ALA A 92 -17.48 8.25 12.10
CA ALA A 92 -18.17 9.41 12.65
C ALA A 92 -17.46 10.72 12.27
N GLY A 93 -16.12 10.76 12.36
CA GLY A 93 -15.31 11.90 11.92
C GLY A 93 -15.50 12.24 10.44
N ARG A 94 -15.74 11.25 9.58
CA ARG A 94 -16.03 11.47 8.15
C ARG A 94 -17.35 12.22 7.92
N LYS A 95 -18.40 12.00 8.73
CA LYS A 95 -19.67 12.73 8.60
C LYS A 95 -19.53 14.21 9.00
N ALA A 96 -18.68 14.49 10.00
CA ALA A 96 -18.39 15.87 10.42
C ALA A 96 -17.67 16.68 9.32
N TRP A 97 -16.85 16.01 8.50
CA TRP A 97 -16.13 16.65 7.40
C TRP A 97 -17.01 16.98 6.18
N THR A 98 -18.06 16.19 5.93
CA THR A 98 -19.01 16.44 4.83
C THR A 98 -20.08 17.47 5.16
N SER A 99 -20.32 17.77 6.45
CA SER A 99 -21.31 18.78 6.88
C SER A 99 -20.77 20.21 6.93
N LYS A 100 -19.45 20.41 6.85
CA LYS A 100 -18.80 21.74 6.91
C LYS A 100 -18.52 22.36 5.53
N ARG A 101 -19.00 21.73 4.44
CA ARG A 101 -18.98 22.26 3.06
C ARG A 101 -20.39 22.32 2.47
N GLY A 102 -21.32 22.87 3.26
CA GLY A 102 -22.62 23.37 2.82
C GLY A 102 -22.77 24.81 3.28
#